data_AF-A0A392MJF2-F1
#
_entry.id   AF-A0A392MJF2-F1
#
_cell.length_a   1.000
_cell.length_b   1.000
_cell.length_c   1.000
_cell.angle_alpha   90.00
_cell.angle_beta   90.00
_cell.angle_gamma   90.00
#
_symmetry.space_group_name_H-M   'P 1'
#
loop_
_entity.id
_entity.type
_entity.pdbx_description
1 polymer ?
#
loop_
_entity_poly.entity_id
_entity_poly.type
_entity_poly.pdbx_seq_one_letter_code
_entity_poly.pdbx_strand_id
1 'polypeptide(L)'
;MSGLGGAVSLAGSGGGLWSIEGGNFQMAAGLINRSEVALHLQEEIKSVADLGDYYELNSTKGNSYICDVAVVATPLDELNIQFIPPISIPERKLQHTHATFVRGLLNPVSIDT
;
A
#
# COMPACT_ATOMS: atom_id res chain seq x y z
N MET A 1 -16.42 -1.08 1.15
CA MET A 1 -15.70 0.22 1.17
C MET A 1 -15.31 0.48 2.61
N SER A 2 -14.03 0.39 2.96
CA SER A 2 -13.62 0.38 4.37
C SER A 2 -13.11 1.75 4.80
N GLY A 3 -13.88 2.47 5.62
CA GLY A 3 -13.45 3.70 6.29
C GLY A 3 -12.25 3.53 7.24
N LEU A 4 -11.73 2.31 7.37
CA LEU A 4 -10.63 1.95 8.25
C LEU A 4 -9.28 2.57 7.81
N GLY A 5 -9.03 2.72 6.50
CA GLY A 5 -7.78 3.31 6.01
C GLY A 5 -7.61 4.79 6.38
N GLY A 6 -8.72 5.53 6.48
CA GLY A 6 -8.70 6.94 6.88
C GLY A 6 -8.29 7.15 8.35
N ALA A 7 -8.58 6.19 9.21
CA ALA A 7 -8.34 6.32 10.65
C ALA A 7 -6.88 6.08 11.05
N VAL A 8 -6.22 5.13 10.38
CA VAL A 8 -4.78 4.93 10.51
C VAL A 8 -4.05 6.19 10.05
N SER A 9 -4.51 6.78 8.94
CA SER A 9 -3.97 8.06 8.45
C SER A 9 -4.21 9.21 9.44
N LEU A 10 -5.33 9.22 10.17
CA LEU A 10 -5.63 10.19 11.24
C LEU A 10 -4.69 10.03 12.44
N ALA A 11 -4.40 8.80 12.87
CA ALA A 11 -3.54 8.53 14.02
C ALA A 11 -2.08 9.01 13.80
N GLY A 12 -1.63 9.07 12.55
CA GLY A 12 -0.28 9.52 12.18
C GLY A 12 -0.18 10.97 11.69
N SER A 13 -1.27 11.72 11.62
CA SER A 13 -1.27 13.08 11.09
C SER A 13 -1.47 14.09 12.22
N GLY A 14 -0.55 15.05 12.31
CA GLY A 14 -0.69 16.19 13.21
C GLY A 14 -1.93 17.04 12.88
N GLY A 15 -2.13 18.14 13.61
CA GLY A 15 -3.36 18.97 13.57
C GLY A 15 -3.72 19.67 12.24
N GLY A 16 -3.05 19.37 11.12
CA GLY A 16 -3.28 19.95 9.79
C GLY A 16 -3.99 19.00 8.81
N LEU A 17 -4.96 18.23 9.31
CA LEU A 17 -5.61 17.15 8.59
C LEU A 17 -6.65 17.65 7.57
N TRP A 18 -6.37 17.42 6.28
CA TRP A 18 -7.33 17.58 5.19
C TRP A 18 -7.61 16.22 4.57
N SER A 19 -8.87 15.93 4.28
CA SER A 19 -9.30 14.71 3.58
C SER A 19 -10.09 15.06 2.34
N ILE A 20 -9.94 14.26 1.29
CA ILE A 20 -10.78 14.39 0.10
C ILE A 20 -12.23 14.07 0.49
N GLU A 21 -13.15 14.94 0.08
CA GLU A 21 -14.59 14.70 0.27
C GLU A 21 -15.00 13.39 -0.41
N GLY A 22 -15.63 12.49 0.35
CA GLY A 22 -15.95 11.12 -0.08
C GLY A 22 -14.81 10.10 0.09
N GLY A 23 -13.62 10.53 0.54
CA GLY A 23 -12.51 9.66 0.95
C GLY A 23 -11.31 9.66 0.00
N ASN A 24 -10.11 9.54 0.58
CA ASN A 24 -8.81 9.64 -0.14
C ASN A 24 -8.60 8.54 -1.20
N PHE A 25 -9.25 7.38 -1.06
CA PHE A 25 -9.15 6.27 -2.02
C PHE A 25 -9.60 6.68 -3.43
N GLN A 26 -10.48 7.68 -3.55
CA GLN A 26 -10.97 8.19 -4.83
C GLN A 26 -9.85 8.74 -5.70
N MET A 27 -8.75 9.24 -5.10
CA MET A 27 -7.60 9.71 -5.86
C MET A 27 -6.98 8.57 -6.67
N ALA A 28 -6.60 7.47 -6.00
CA ALA A 28 -6.01 6.32 -6.67
C ALA A 28 -6.99 5.67 -7.65
N ALA A 29 -8.27 5.52 -7.25
CA ALA A 29 -9.30 4.94 -8.12
C ALA A 29 -9.53 5.79 -9.38
N GLY A 30 -9.57 7.12 -9.25
CA GLY A 30 -9.73 8.03 -10.37
C GLY A 30 -8.55 8.02 -11.33
N LEU A 31 -7.32 7.91 -10.80
CA LEU A 31 -6.11 7.78 -11.61
C LEU A 31 -6.12 6.46 -12.40
N ILE A 32 -6.41 5.34 -11.73
CA ILE A 32 -6.48 4.02 -12.37
C ILE A 32 -7.55 3.98 -13.46
N ASN A 33 -8.74 4.51 -13.19
CA ASN A 33 -9.85 4.50 -14.17
C ASN A 33 -9.58 5.38 -15.40
N ARG A 34 -8.74 6.41 -15.28
CA ARG A 34 -8.35 7.28 -16.39
C ARG A 34 -7.12 6.78 -17.13
N SER A 35 -6.37 5.88 -16.52
CA SER A 35 -5.23 5.24 -17.15
C SER A 35 -5.68 4.00 -17.92
N GLU A 36 -5.22 3.82 -19.15
CA GLU A 36 -5.48 2.62 -19.95
C GLU A 36 -4.56 1.48 -19.49
N VAL A 37 -4.77 1.00 -18.26
CA VAL A 37 -3.90 -0.01 -17.61
C VAL A 37 -4.65 -1.32 -17.35
N ALA A 38 -3.94 -2.43 -17.48
CA ALA A 38 -4.41 -3.73 -17.02
C ALA A 38 -4.17 -3.85 -15.50
N LEU A 39 -5.25 -3.90 -14.72
CA LEU A 39 -5.18 -4.01 -13.27
C LEU A 39 -5.35 -5.47 -12.82
N HIS A 40 -4.29 -6.02 -12.23
CA HIS A 40 -4.30 -7.37 -11.64
C HIS A 40 -4.48 -7.27 -10.13
N LEU A 41 -5.69 -7.58 -9.64
CA LEU A 41 -6.03 -7.55 -8.22
C LEU A 41 -5.83 -8.92 -7.55
N GLN A 42 -5.61 -8.90 -6.22
CA GLN A 42 -5.41 -10.10 -5.40
C GLN A 42 -4.25 -10.97 -5.90
N GLU A 43 -3.23 -10.34 -6.44
CA GLU A 43 -2.10 -10.98 -7.08
C GLU A 43 -0.82 -10.33 -6.57
N GLU A 44 0.10 -11.13 -6.09
CA GLU A 44 1.36 -10.68 -5.52
C GLU A 44 2.51 -11.11 -6.42
N ILE A 45 3.49 -10.22 -6.56
CA ILE A 45 4.71 -10.52 -7.31
C ILE A 45 5.68 -11.24 -6.37
N LYS A 46 6.12 -12.43 -6.79
CA LYS A 46 7.08 -13.27 -6.08
C LYS A 46 8.52 -12.94 -6.46
N SER A 47 8.78 -12.68 -7.74
CA SER A 47 10.11 -12.33 -8.21
C SER A 47 10.11 -11.35 -9.36
N VAL A 48 11.20 -10.59 -9.44
CA VAL A 48 11.53 -9.65 -10.50
C VAL A 48 12.90 -10.03 -11.03
N ALA A 49 12.97 -10.46 -12.28
CA ALA A 49 14.22 -10.84 -12.94
C ALA A 49 14.58 -9.85 -14.04
N ASP A 50 15.80 -9.34 -13.99
CA ASP A 50 16.44 -8.56 -15.03
C ASP A 50 17.13 -9.51 -16.01
N LEU A 51 16.63 -9.55 -17.25
CA LEU A 51 17.18 -10.37 -18.33
C LEU A 51 18.02 -9.53 -19.32
N GLY A 52 18.34 -8.28 -18.98
CA GLY A 52 19.14 -7.36 -19.78
C GLY A 52 18.29 -6.55 -20.76
N ASP A 53 17.51 -7.21 -21.61
CA ASP A 53 16.66 -6.54 -22.60
C ASP A 53 15.27 -6.20 -22.04
N TYR A 54 14.80 -6.99 -21.08
CA TYR A 54 13.48 -6.83 -20.45
C TYR A 54 13.49 -7.41 -19.03
N TYR A 55 12.46 -7.06 -18.27
CA TYR A 55 12.15 -7.60 -16.96
C TYR A 55 11.07 -8.67 -17.05
N GLU A 56 11.26 -9.76 -16.32
CA GLU A 56 10.25 -10.79 -16.10
C GLU A 56 9.74 -10.74 -14.66
N LEU A 57 8.42 -10.58 -14.50
CA LEU A 57 7.72 -10.55 -13.22
C LEU A 57 6.95 -11.85 -13.04
N ASN A 58 7.29 -12.62 -12.01
CA ASN A 58 6.56 -13.84 -11.68
C ASN A 58 5.64 -13.62 -10.50
N SER A 59 4.40 -14.05 -10.65
CA SER A 59 3.34 -13.93 -9.64
C SER A 59 3.23 -15.17 -8.76
N THR A 60 2.72 -15.00 -7.55
CA THR A 60 2.34 -16.11 -6.64
C THR A 60 1.26 -17.02 -7.23
N LYS A 61 0.49 -16.54 -8.21
CA LYS A 61 -0.51 -17.34 -8.96
C LYS A 61 0.08 -18.14 -10.12
N GLY A 62 1.39 -18.03 -10.37
CA GLY A 62 2.07 -18.72 -11.48
C GLY A 62 1.97 -18.00 -12.83
N ASN A 63 1.48 -16.75 -12.85
CA ASN A 63 1.55 -15.91 -14.05
C ASN A 63 2.96 -15.32 -14.22
N SER A 64 3.39 -15.16 -15.47
CA SER A 64 4.61 -14.43 -15.83
C SER A 64 4.26 -13.25 -16.73
N TYR A 65 4.85 -12.09 -16.44
CA TYR A 65 4.67 -10.85 -17.19
C TYR A 65 6.02 -10.33 -17.67
N ILE A 66 6.10 -9.95 -18.94
CA ILE A 66 7.29 -9.37 -19.56
C ILE A 66 7.07 -7.87 -19.74
N CYS A 67 8.04 -7.06 -19.34
CA CYS A 67 7.98 -5.61 -19.47
C CYS A 67 9.37 -5.00 -19.65
N ASP A 68 9.47 -3.88 -20.36
CA ASP A 68 10.77 -3.21 -20.57
C ASP A 68 11.27 -2.52 -19.29
N VAL A 69 10.34 -2.07 -18.44
CA VAL A 69 10.63 -1.38 -17.18
C VAL A 69 9.66 -1.84 -16.09
N ALA A 70 10.20 -2.16 -14.92
CA ALA A 70 9.44 -2.48 -13.72
C ALA A 70 9.61 -1.39 -12.64
N VAL A 71 8.49 -0.88 -12.11
CA VAL A 71 8.48 0.08 -11.00
C VAL A 71 7.93 -0.60 -9.75
N VAL A 72 8.74 -0.66 -8.69
CA VAL A 72 8.35 -1.24 -7.40
C VAL A 72 7.92 -0.13 -6.46
N ALA A 73 6.61 -0.04 -6.19
CA ALA A 73 6.02 0.94 -5.28
C ALA A 73 5.56 0.30 -3.95
N THR A 74 5.87 -0.97 -3.73
CA THR A 74 5.54 -1.66 -2.48
C THR A 74 6.61 -1.40 -1.42
N PRO A 75 6.28 -1.42 -0.12
CA PRO A 75 7.28 -1.41 0.94
C PRO A 75 8.22 -2.61 0.80
N LEU A 76 9.50 -2.35 0.49
CA LEU A 76 10.50 -3.40 0.24
C LEU A 76 10.88 -4.18 1.51
N ASP A 77 10.63 -3.60 2.68
CA ASP A 77 11.00 -4.16 3.98
C ASP A 77 9.94 -5.14 4.54
N GLU A 78 8.72 -5.14 3.97
CA GLU A 78 7.57 -5.93 4.46
C GLU A 78 7.24 -7.14 3.58
N LEU A 79 7.80 -7.23 2.37
CA LEU A 79 7.45 -8.25 1.37
C LEU A 79 8.66 -9.04 0.91
N ASN A 80 8.45 -10.33 0.69
CA ASN A 80 9.46 -11.27 0.23
C ASN A 80 9.54 -11.32 -1.31
N ILE A 81 9.80 -10.18 -1.95
CA ILE A 81 10.02 -10.14 -3.41
C ILE A 81 11.48 -10.52 -3.69
N GLN A 82 11.69 -11.55 -4.50
CA GLN A 82 13.03 -11.95 -4.93
C GLN A 82 13.48 -11.14 -6.15
N PHE A 83 14.53 -10.34 -5.99
CA PHE A 83 15.18 -9.65 -7.11
C PHE A 83 16.32 -10.49 -7.68
N ILE A 84 16.39 -10.57 -9.01
CA ILE A 84 17.42 -11.30 -9.73
C ILE A 84 17.99 -10.33 -10.79
N PRO A 85 19.22 -9.80 -10.64
CA PRO A 85 20.14 -10.04 -9.53
C PRO A 85 19.65 -9.43 -8.20
N PRO A 86 20.13 -9.93 -7.04
CA PRO A 86 19.76 -9.37 -5.74
C PRO A 86 20.11 -7.89 -5.63
N ILE A 87 19.21 -7.11 -5.05
CA ILE A 87 19.40 -5.69 -4.77
C ILE A 87 19.75 -5.46 -3.29
N SER A 88 20.50 -4.39 -3.01
CA SER A 88 20.75 -3.94 -1.64
C SER A 88 19.66 -2.95 -1.23
N ILE A 89 18.87 -3.31 -0.22
CA ILE A 89 17.87 -2.43 0.37
C ILE A 89 18.53 -1.69 1.55
N PRO A 90 18.59 -0.35 1.54
CA PRO A 90 19.17 0.40 2.64
C PRO A 90 18.33 0.23 3.91
N GLU A 91 18.98 0.16 5.07
CA GLU A 91 18.29 0.05 6.35
C GLU A 91 17.43 1.30 6.60
N ARG A 92 16.15 1.09 6.93
CA ARG A 92 15.20 2.16 7.25
C ARG A 92 14.65 1.99 8.65
N LYS A 93 14.58 3.09 9.41
CA LYS A 93 13.87 3.14 10.69
C LYS A 93 12.40 3.44 10.43
N LEU A 94 11.60 2.40 10.27
CA LEU A 94 10.14 2.51 10.15
C LEU A 94 9.48 2.37 11.53
N GLN A 95 8.38 3.08 11.75
CA GLN A 95 7.54 2.95 12.95
C GLN A 95 6.23 2.30 12.55
N HIS A 96 5.99 1.07 13.02
CA HIS A 96 4.70 0.43 12.85
C HIS A 96 3.67 1.04 13.79
N THR A 97 2.69 1.74 13.24
CA THR A 97 1.57 2.30 14.00
C THR A 97 0.39 1.33 13.93
N HIS A 98 0.04 0.72 15.04
CA HIS A 98 -1.17 -0.08 15.16
C HIS A 98 -2.32 0.80 15.64
N ALA A 99 -3.32 1.03 14.78
CA ALA A 99 -4.55 1.73 15.18
C ALA A 99 -5.69 0.71 15.35
N THR A 100 -6.28 0.68 16.54
CA THR A 100 -7.41 -0.19 16.87
C THR A 100 -8.64 0.67 17.14
N PHE A 101 -9.75 0.38 16.47
CA PHE A 101 -11.02 0.99 16.80
C PHE A 101 -11.70 0.25 17.95
N VAL A 102 -11.95 0.97 19.03
CA VAL A 102 -12.76 0.49 20.15
C VAL A 102 -14.14 1.15 20.07
N ARG A 103 -15.18 0.34 19.96
CA ARG A 103 -16.57 0.80 20.06
C ARG A 103 -17.02 0.68 21.51
N GLY A 104 -17.31 1.81 22.15
CA GLY A 104 -17.86 1.86 23.51
C GLY A 104 -19.05 2.81 23.59
N LEU A 105 -19.89 2.63 24.61
CA LEU A 105 -20.85 3.66 25.02
C LEU A 105 -20.15 4.58 26.02
N LEU A 106 -20.16 5.88 25.75
CA LEU A 106 -19.66 6.88 26.70
C LEU A 106 -20.49 6.81 27.98
N ASN A 107 -19.83 6.66 29.12
CA ASN A 107 -20.48 6.82 30.42
C ASN A 107 -20.56 8.33 30.72
N PRO A 108 -21.76 8.94 30.72
CA PRO A 108 -21.91 10.38 30.90
C PRO A 108 -21.57 10.85 32.33
N VAL A 109 -21.39 9.94 33.29
CA VAL A 109 -21.18 10.28 34.71
C VAL A 109 -19.72 10.64 35.03
N SER A 110 -18.77 10.38 34.13
CA SER A 110 -17.32 10.55 34.41
C SER A 110 -16.59 11.53 33.50
N ILE A 111 -17.31 12.31 32.70
CA ILE A 111 -16.74 13.39 31.88
C ILE A 111 -17.37 14.69 32.37
N ASP A 112 -16.85 15.19 33.49
CA ASP A 112 -17.10 16.56 33.91
C ASP A 112 -16.28 17.48 32.98
N THR A 113 -16.99 18.29 32.20
CA THR A 113 -16.43 19.48 31.49
C THR A 113 -16.23 20.64 32.44
#